data_AF-A0A849RJN7-F1
#
_entry.id   AF-A0A849RJN7-F1
#
_cell.length_a   1.000
_cell.length_b   1.000
_cell.length_c   1.000
_cell.angle_alpha   90.00
_cell.angle_beta   90.00
_cell.angle_gamma   90.00
#
_symmetry.space_group_name_H-M   'P 1'
#
loop_
_entity.id
_entity.type
_entity.pdbx_description
1 polymer ?
#
loop_
_entity_poly.entity_id
_entity_poly.type
_entity_poly.pdbx_seq_one_letter_code
_entity_poly.pdbx_strand_id
1 'polypeptide(L)'
;MKQIGVRIGLGVILCGLLASPATAALITYNFTGDVTHVHSQLTSSFSTNPSPSAMSGFVTLNTVDTNVLDTKVGNYTVTNFSVTIGSYTATMGTSGLVEIKDGTPGLDRVIGTINSPNGPNVNFLAPRLFDVQLRGPAGTFSGDALPTTAPSISSFTNFNRWRLIFGPEGNGKVVRGTITSLTAVPLPTAVLLFGAGLVALAGLGAGSRRQRKNSLA
;
A
#
# COMPACT_ATOMS: atom_id res chain seq x y z
N MET A 1 47.02 60.05 8.22
CA MET A 1 46.50 58.75 7.74
C MET A 1 46.20 57.87 8.95
N LYS A 2 44.92 57.64 9.27
CA LYS A 2 44.46 56.67 10.28
C LYS A 2 43.16 56.08 9.76
N GLN A 3 43.22 54.84 9.28
CA GLN A 3 42.04 54.06 8.89
C GLN A 3 41.44 53.45 10.17
N ILE A 4 40.15 53.71 10.41
CA ILE A 4 39.35 53.02 11.43
C ILE A 4 38.47 52.03 10.67
N GLY A 5 38.80 50.75 10.79
CA GLY A 5 38.05 49.65 10.18
C GLY A 5 36.73 49.42 10.90
N VAL A 6 35.63 49.56 10.15
CA VAL A 6 34.29 49.16 10.58
C VAL A 6 34.14 47.67 10.27
N ARG A 7 33.98 46.82 11.30
CA ARG A 7 33.60 45.42 11.15
C ARG A 7 32.09 45.29 11.30
N ILE A 8 31.38 45.18 10.18
CA ILE A 8 29.97 44.75 10.15
C ILE A 8 29.98 43.22 10.11
N GLY A 9 29.75 42.59 11.26
CA GLY A 9 29.42 41.17 11.33
C GLY A 9 27.90 41.01 11.25
N LEU A 10 27.38 40.62 10.09
CA LEU A 10 26.00 40.16 9.95
C LEU A 10 26.04 38.76 9.33
N GLY A 11 26.27 37.76 10.18
CA GLY A 11 26.20 36.35 9.81
C GLY A 11 24.74 35.90 9.76
N VAL A 12 24.13 35.99 8.58
CA VAL A 12 22.86 35.30 8.30
C VAL A 12 23.20 33.82 8.10
N ILE A 13 22.96 33.00 9.14
CA ILE A 13 22.99 31.54 9.01
C ILE A 13 21.74 31.14 8.23
N LEU A 14 21.91 31.08 6.91
CA LEU A 14 20.99 30.42 5.99
C LEU A 14 21.13 28.91 6.22
N CYS A 15 20.45 28.38 7.24
CA CYS A 15 20.23 26.94 7.36
C CYS A 15 19.35 26.52 6.18
N GLY A 16 19.97 26.21 5.05
CA GLY A 16 19.37 25.44 3.98
C GLY A 16 18.88 24.14 4.59
N LEU A 17 17.57 24.02 4.75
CA LEU A 17 16.90 22.74 4.94
C LEU A 17 17.25 21.92 3.70
N LEU A 18 18.29 21.10 3.82
CA LEU A 18 18.47 19.93 2.96
C LEU A 18 17.23 19.07 3.21
N ALA A 19 16.19 19.28 2.41
CA ALA A 19 15.05 18.39 2.35
C ALA A 19 15.62 17.03 1.94
N SER A 20 15.81 16.14 2.93
CA SER A 20 16.13 14.75 2.66
C SER A 20 15.09 14.19 1.69
N PRO A 21 15.48 13.34 0.73
CA PRO A 21 14.55 12.75 -0.22
C PRO A 21 13.37 12.12 0.54
N ALA A 22 12.17 12.36 0.03
CA ALA A 22 10.93 11.87 0.61
C ALA A 22 11.07 10.39 0.95
N THR A 23 10.94 10.05 2.22
CA THR A 23 10.81 8.67 2.68
C THR A 23 9.72 7.99 1.87
N ALA A 24 9.99 6.79 1.35
CA ALA A 24 9.05 5.96 0.59
C ALA A 24 7.64 6.09 1.17
N ALA A 25 6.73 6.69 0.41
CA ALA A 25 5.35 6.82 0.85
C ALA A 25 4.73 5.43 0.85
N LEU A 26 3.95 5.13 1.87
CA LEU A 26 3.09 3.95 1.87
C LEU A 26 1.71 4.38 1.38
N ILE A 27 1.10 3.56 0.53
CA ILE A 27 -0.30 3.73 0.15
C ILE A 27 -1.05 2.48 0.53
N THR A 28 -2.18 2.65 1.25
CA THR A 28 -3.08 1.56 1.59
C THR A 28 -4.30 1.61 0.68
N TYR A 29 -4.60 0.49 0.02
CA TYR A 29 -5.85 0.30 -0.69
C TYR A 29 -6.76 -0.60 0.13
N ASN A 30 -7.97 -0.13 0.43
CA ASN A 30 -9.03 -0.95 0.98
C ASN A 30 -9.91 -1.46 -0.15
N PHE A 31 -10.30 -2.73 -0.07
CA PHE A 31 -11.13 -3.37 -1.07
C PHE A 31 -12.30 -4.11 -0.43
N THR A 32 -13.38 -4.22 -1.19
CA THR A 32 -14.53 -5.10 -0.86
C THR A 32 -14.91 -5.89 -2.10
N GLY A 33 -15.61 -7.00 -1.90
CA GLY A 33 -16.04 -7.88 -2.97
C GLY A 33 -17.11 -8.87 -2.57
N ASP A 34 -17.65 -9.53 -3.59
CA ASP A 34 -18.56 -10.65 -3.44
C ASP A 34 -17.80 -11.99 -3.32
N VAL A 35 -18.52 -13.07 -3.01
CA VAL A 35 -18.04 -14.45 -3.10
C VAL A 35 -18.97 -15.23 -4.02
N THR A 36 -18.55 -15.47 -5.27
CA THR A 36 -19.37 -16.16 -6.28
C THR A 36 -19.08 -17.65 -6.40
N HIS A 37 -17.95 -18.12 -5.89
CA HIS A 37 -17.61 -19.53 -5.96
C HIS A 37 -16.75 -19.99 -4.78
N VAL A 38 -17.12 -21.15 -4.24
CA VAL A 38 -16.43 -21.86 -3.17
C VAL A 38 -16.24 -23.30 -3.62
N HIS A 39 -14.99 -23.78 -3.61
CA HIS A 39 -14.72 -25.19 -3.86
C HIS A 39 -15.35 -26.08 -2.76
N SER A 40 -15.90 -27.25 -3.12
CA SER A 40 -16.64 -28.13 -2.21
C SER A 40 -15.91 -28.46 -0.90
N GLN A 41 -14.60 -28.73 -0.98
CA GLN A 41 -13.75 -29.02 0.18
C GLN A 41 -13.52 -27.83 1.14
N LEU A 42 -13.91 -26.61 0.76
CA LEU A 42 -13.76 -25.39 1.56
C LEU A 42 -15.09 -24.92 2.17
N THR A 43 -16.18 -25.63 1.90
CA THR A 43 -17.55 -25.24 2.31
C THR A 43 -17.77 -25.25 3.83
N SER A 44 -16.87 -25.87 4.60
CA SER A 44 -16.91 -25.83 6.07
C SER A 44 -16.57 -24.46 6.66
N SER A 45 -15.89 -23.59 5.90
CA SER A 45 -15.48 -22.26 6.37
C SER A 45 -15.95 -21.13 5.45
N PHE A 46 -16.41 -21.45 4.24
CA PHE A 46 -16.85 -20.46 3.25
C PHE A 46 -18.20 -20.85 2.66
N SER A 47 -18.97 -19.83 2.28
CA SER A 47 -20.19 -19.98 1.50
C SER A 47 -20.21 -18.95 0.39
N THR A 48 -20.95 -19.23 -0.68
CA THR A 48 -21.21 -18.23 -1.70
C THR A 48 -22.10 -17.14 -1.12
N ASN A 49 -21.72 -15.89 -1.33
CA ASN A 49 -22.43 -14.73 -0.85
C ASN A 49 -22.25 -13.60 -1.89
N PRO A 50 -23.26 -13.31 -2.72
CA PRO A 50 -23.18 -12.29 -3.76
C PRO A 50 -23.27 -10.85 -3.21
N SER A 51 -23.23 -10.65 -1.89
CA SER A 51 -23.18 -9.32 -1.30
C SER A 51 -21.85 -8.63 -1.63
N PRO A 52 -21.85 -7.34 -2.03
CA PRO A 52 -20.64 -6.56 -2.27
C PRO A 52 -19.68 -6.46 -1.08
N SER A 53 -20.13 -6.80 0.13
CA SER A 53 -19.36 -6.77 1.37
C SER A 53 -19.06 -8.16 1.94
N ALA A 54 -19.26 -9.23 1.16
CA ALA A 54 -19.01 -10.60 1.61
C ALA A 54 -17.51 -10.87 1.88
N MET A 55 -16.66 -10.15 1.16
CA MET A 55 -15.23 -10.11 1.32
C MET A 55 -14.79 -8.64 1.51
N SER A 56 -13.86 -8.41 2.42
CA SER A 56 -13.24 -7.10 2.64
C SER A 56 -11.78 -7.25 3.03
N GLY A 57 -10.97 -6.24 2.78
CA GLY A 57 -9.58 -6.26 3.20
C GLY A 57 -8.83 -5.01 2.83
N PHE A 58 -7.53 -5.07 3.04
CA PHE A 58 -6.62 -4.01 2.65
C PHE A 58 -5.28 -4.57 2.17
N VAL A 59 -4.60 -3.78 1.35
CA VAL A 59 -3.21 -4.00 0.94
C VAL A 59 -2.45 -2.69 1.06
N THR A 60 -1.28 -2.72 1.68
CA THR A 60 -0.38 -1.58 1.80
C THR A 60 0.84 -1.81 0.93
N LEU A 61 1.15 -0.85 0.08
CA LEU A 61 2.21 -0.91 -0.91
C LEU A 61 3.30 0.10 -0.57
N ASN A 62 4.54 -0.29 -0.83
CA ASN A 62 5.63 0.66 -1.00
C ASN A 62 5.49 1.32 -2.38
N THR A 63 5.48 2.66 -2.43
CA THR A 63 5.34 3.41 -3.69
C THR A 63 6.59 3.38 -4.57
N VAL A 64 7.69 2.78 -4.11
CA VAL A 64 8.90 2.61 -4.90
C VAL A 64 8.68 1.48 -5.90
N ASP A 65 8.74 1.82 -7.18
CA ASP A 65 8.76 0.84 -8.27
C ASP A 65 10.07 0.05 -8.26
N THR A 66 9.95 -1.26 -8.24
CA THR A 66 11.07 -2.21 -8.26
C THR A 66 11.46 -2.64 -9.67
N ASN A 67 10.66 -2.30 -10.70
CA ASN A 67 10.92 -2.60 -12.10
C ASN A 67 11.26 -1.35 -12.93
N VAL A 68 12.30 -0.63 -12.51
CA VAL A 68 12.71 0.66 -13.10
C VAL A 68 13.18 0.61 -14.57
N LEU A 69 13.29 -0.58 -15.18
CA LEU A 69 13.78 -0.75 -16.54
C LEU A 69 12.66 -0.80 -17.59
N ASP A 70 11.40 -1.00 -17.18
CA ASP A 70 10.26 -1.11 -18.09
C ASP A 70 9.24 -0.01 -17.83
N THR A 71 9.14 0.95 -18.75
CA THR A 71 8.21 2.10 -18.66
C THR A 71 6.71 1.74 -18.81
N LYS A 72 6.42 0.45 -19.00
CA LYS A 72 5.06 -0.08 -19.18
C LYS A 72 4.66 -1.07 -18.09
N VAL A 73 5.57 -1.44 -17.21
CA VAL A 73 5.33 -2.43 -16.16
C VAL A 73 5.97 -1.97 -14.86
N GLY A 74 5.15 -1.58 -13.89
CA GLY A 74 5.58 -1.15 -12.57
C GLY A 74 5.30 -2.24 -11.54
N ASN A 75 6.26 -2.47 -10.64
CA ASN A 75 6.21 -3.52 -9.63
C ASN A 75 6.36 -2.93 -8.22
N TYR A 76 5.31 -3.06 -7.42
CA TYR A 76 5.23 -2.46 -6.09
C TYR A 76 5.17 -3.54 -5.01
N THR A 77 6.07 -3.46 -4.04
CA THR A 77 6.14 -4.46 -2.96
C THR A 77 5.01 -4.25 -1.96
N VAL A 78 4.33 -5.34 -1.58
CA VAL A 78 3.33 -5.33 -0.52
C VAL A 78 4.02 -5.39 0.84
N THR A 79 3.72 -4.42 1.70
CA THR A 79 4.29 -4.33 3.06
C THR A 79 3.32 -4.82 4.13
N ASN A 80 2.01 -4.74 3.87
CA ASN A 80 0.99 -5.24 4.77
C ASN A 80 -0.25 -5.68 3.98
N PHE A 81 -0.95 -6.69 4.47
CA PHE A 81 -2.12 -7.27 3.81
C PHE A 81 -3.03 -7.91 4.85
N SER A 82 -4.34 -7.76 4.64
CA SER A 82 -5.34 -8.57 5.31
C SER A 82 -6.56 -8.74 4.41
N VAL A 83 -7.15 -9.92 4.46
CA VAL A 83 -8.44 -10.23 3.84
C VAL A 83 -9.32 -10.98 4.81
N THR A 84 -10.58 -10.58 4.87
CA THR A 84 -11.63 -11.21 5.65
C THR A 84 -12.76 -11.64 4.71
N ILE A 85 -13.19 -12.89 4.83
CA ILE A 85 -14.28 -13.49 4.04
C ILE A 85 -15.20 -14.20 5.05
N GLY A 86 -16.36 -13.61 5.32
CA GLY A 86 -17.19 -14.04 6.46
C GLY A 86 -16.40 -13.98 7.78
N SER A 87 -16.26 -15.11 8.48
CA SER A 87 -15.45 -15.21 9.71
C SER A 87 -13.99 -15.59 9.47
N TYR A 88 -13.63 -15.96 8.24
CA TYR A 88 -12.25 -16.34 7.92
C TYR A 88 -11.41 -15.09 7.71
N THR A 89 -10.23 -15.03 8.32
CA THR A 89 -9.26 -13.95 8.09
C THR A 89 -7.90 -14.54 7.73
N ALA A 90 -7.26 -13.98 6.72
CA ALA A 90 -5.86 -14.20 6.41
C ALA A 90 -5.11 -12.87 6.36
N THR A 91 -3.86 -12.88 6.81
CA THR A 91 -2.97 -11.71 6.81
C THR A 91 -1.79 -11.92 5.89
N MET A 92 -0.92 -10.91 5.83
CA MET A 92 0.33 -10.95 5.07
C MET A 92 1.07 -12.27 5.31
N GLY A 93 1.49 -12.88 4.22
CA GLY A 93 2.22 -14.14 4.18
C GLY A 93 3.73 -13.93 4.11
N THR A 94 4.38 -14.68 3.21
CA THR A 94 5.83 -14.63 3.02
C THR A 94 6.28 -13.45 2.16
N SER A 95 5.50 -13.11 1.13
CA SER A 95 5.79 -12.00 0.23
C SER A 95 4.53 -11.54 -0.51
N GLY A 96 4.59 -10.36 -1.12
CA GLY A 96 3.53 -9.90 -1.99
C GLY A 96 4.00 -8.82 -2.96
N LEU A 97 3.38 -8.78 -4.12
CA LEU A 97 3.70 -7.89 -5.22
C LEU A 97 2.41 -7.41 -5.88
N VAL A 98 2.39 -6.13 -6.26
CA VAL A 98 1.39 -5.59 -7.18
C VAL A 98 2.09 -5.16 -8.46
N GLU A 99 1.71 -5.76 -9.57
CA GLU A 99 2.09 -5.34 -10.92
C GLU A 99 1.02 -4.39 -11.46
N ILE A 100 1.44 -3.24 -11.98
CA ILE A 100 0.62 -2.37 -12.81
C ILE A 100 1.24 -2.37 -14.20
N LYS A 101 0.40 -2.63 -15.20
CA LYS A 101 0.83 -2.65 -16.58
C LYS A 101 -0.04 -1.75 -17.43
N ASP A 102 0.61 -0.82 -18.11
CA ASP A 102 0.09 -0.07 -19.25
C ASP A 102 0.38 -0.89 -20.51
N GLY A 103 -0.64 -1.59 -21.00
CA GLY A 103 -0.50 -2.58 -22.06
C GLY A 103 -0.69 -1.98 -23.45
N THR A 104 -0.35 -2.77 -24.48
CA THR A 104 -0.96 -2.57 -25.80
C THR A 104 -2.49 -2.72 -25.70
N PRO A 105 -3.27 -2.21 -26.67
CA PRO A 105 -4.71 -2.04 -26.51
C PRO A 105 -5.43 -3.29 -25.96
N GLY A 106 -6.10 -3.13 -24.80
CA GLY A 106 -6.88 -4.19 -24.15
C GLY A 106 -6.14 -5.05 -23.11
N LEU A 107 -4.89 -4.71 -22.77
CA LEU A 107 -4.07 -5.46 -21.82
C LEU A 107 -3.69 -4.69 -20.54
N ASP A 108 -4.27 -3.50 -20.34
CA ASP A 108 -4.10 -2.74 -19.09
C ASP A 108 -4.55 -3.59 -17.92
N ARG A 109 -3.69 -3.76 -16.93
CA ARG A 109 -3.96 -4.66 -15.83
C ARG A 109 -3.32 -4.25 -14.53
N VAL A 110 -3.98 -4.67 -13.46
CA VAL A 110 -3.45 -4.72 -12.10
C VAL A 110 -3.49 -6.16 -11.65
N ILE A 111 -2.33 -6.69 -11.27
CA ILE A 111 -2.23 -8.03 -10.69
C ILE A 111 -1.61 -7.89 -9.30
N GLY A 112 -2.40 -8.15 -8.26
CA GLY A 112 -1.92 -8.26 -6.89
C GLY A 112 -1.75 -9.73 -6.51
N THR A 113 -0.61 -10.08 -5.91
CA THR A 113 -0.32 -11.44 -5.46
C THR A 113 0.25 -11.42 -4.06
N ILE A 114 -0.30 -12.24 -3.16
CA ILE A 114 0.22 -12.49 -1.81
C ILE A 114 0.54 -13.97 -1.69
N ASN A 115 1.80 -14.28 -1.47
CA ASN A 115 2.30 -15.65 -1.33
C ASN A 115 2.17 -16.13 0.10
N SER A 116 1.68 -17.36 0.24
CA SER A 116 1.44 -18.05 1.51
C SER A 116 0.78 -17.17 2.59
N PRO A 117 -0.41 -16.60 2.33
CA PRO A 117 -1.09 -15.77 3.33
C PRO A 117 -1.23 -16.50 4.65
N ASN A 118 -1.05 -15.81 5.78
CA ASN A 118 -1.17 -16.42 7.10
C ASN A 118 -2.64 -16.48 7.50
N GLY A 119 -3.23 -17.67 7.54
CA GLY A 119 -4.61 -17.88 7.95
C GLY A 119 -4.87 -19.32 8.40
N PRO A 120 -6.01 -19.59 9.06
CA PRO A 120 -6.35 -20.94 9.52
C PRO A 120 -6.41 -21.94 8.38
N ASN A 121 -6.05 -23.19 8.65
CA ASN A 121 -6.28 -24.27 7.69
C ASN A 121 -7.78 -24.54 7.57
N VAL A 122 -8.25 -24.80 6.34
CA VAL A 122 -9.62 -25.21 6.07
C VAL A 122 -9.58 -26.62 5.54
N ASN A 123 -10.18 -27.56 6.28
CA ASN A 123 -10.18 -28.98 5.93
C ASN A 123 -8.76 -29.51 5.65
N PHE A 124 -7.82 -29.22 6.58
CA PHE A 124 -6.39 -29.57 6.49
C PHE A 124 -5.61 -28.92 5.34
N LEU A 125 -6.21 -27.99 4.59
CA LEU A 125 -5.55 -27.24 3.52
C LEU A 125 -5.13 -25.86 4.05
N ALA A 126 -3.85 -25.55 3.96
CA ALA A 126 -3.34 -24.22 4.27
C ALA A 126 -3.61 -23.23 3.10
N PRO A 127 -3.84 -21.94 3.39
CA PRO A 127 -3.83 -20.90 2.36
C PRO A 127 -2.45 -20.81 1.68
N ARG A 128 -2.44 -20.79 0.35
CA ARG A 128 -1.21 -20.77 -0.47
C ARG A 128 -1.03 -19.47 -1.22
N LEU A 129 -2.10 -18.93 -1.79
CA LEU A 129 -2.03 -17.75 -2.64
C LEU A 129 -3.30 -16.93 -2.50
N PHE A 130 -3.16 -15.63 -2.32
CA PHE A 130 -4.23 -14.70 -2.62
C PHE A 130 -3.83 -13.91 -3.86
N ASP A 131 -4.71 -13.85 -4.85
CA ASP A 131 -4.50 -13.01 -6.03
C ASP A 131 -5.72 -12.18 -6.38
N VAL A 132 -5.44 -11.01 -6.96
CA VAL A 132 -6.42 -10.11 -7.56
C VAL A 132 -5.96 -9.82 -8.97
N GLN A 133 -6.85 -9.96 -9.93
CA GLN A 133 -6.61 -9.65 -11.32
C GLN A 133 -7.72 -8.74 -11.82
N LEU A 134 -7.33 -7.52 -12.16
CA LEU A 134 -8.20 -6.51 -12.76
C LEU A 134 -7.64 -6.19 -14.15
N ARG A 135 -8.47 -6.22 -15.19
CA ARG A 135 -8.08 -5.90 -16.56
C ARG A 135 -9.10 -4.97 -17.19
N GLY A 136 -8.61 -3.88 -17.75
CA GLY A 136 -9.41 -2.87 -18.43
C GLY A 136 -9.15 -2.85 -19.93
N PRO A 137 -9.94 -2.05 -20.68
CA PRO A 137 -9.63 -1.70 -22.05
C PRO A 137 -8.36 -0.82 -22.11
N ALA A 138 -7.90 -0.52 -23.32
CA ALA A 138 -6.78 0.39 -23.54
C ALA A 138 -7.03 1.77 -22.91
N GLY A 139 -6.01 2.35 -22.28
CA GLY A 139 -6.09 3.69 -21.69
C GLY A 139 -6.76 3.72 -20.31
N THR A 140 -6.91 2.56 -19.67
CA THR A 140 -7.25 2.48 -18.24
C THR A 140 -6.11 3.05 -17.40
N PHE A 141 -4.87 2.82 -17.83
CA PHE A 141 -3.68 3.45 -17.27
C PHE A 141 -3.01 4.32 -18.33
N SER A 142 -2.39 5.41 -17.87
CA SER A 142 -1.54 6.27 -18.70
C SER A 142 -0.05 5.92 -18.57
N GLY A 143 0.28 4.91 -17.77
CA GLY A 143 1.63 4.46 -17.46
C GLY A 143 1.67 3.35 -16.40
N ASP A 144 2.87 3.01 -15.97
CA ASP A 144 3.20 1.98 -14.97
C ASP A 144 3.16 2.46 -13.51
N ALA A 145 3.03 3.77 -13.32
CA ALA A 145 3.02 4.41 -12.00
C ALA A 145 1.86 3.94 -11.13
N LEU A 146 2.13 3.70 -9.83
CA LEU A 146 1.11 3.36 -8.84
C LEU A 146 0.11 4.51 -8.67
N PRO A 147 -1.19 4.32 -8.99
CA PRO A 147 -2.18 5.39 -8.89
C PRO A 147 -2.38 5.85 -7.45
N THR A 148 -2.07 7.11 -7.13
CA THR A 148 -2.29 7.66 -5.78
C THR A 148 -3.77 7.80 -5.40
N THR A 149 -4.65 7.73 -6.40
CA THR A 149 -6.10 7.60 -6.25
C THR A 149 -6.54 6.24 -6.74
N ALA A 150 -7.52 5.62 -6.07
CA ALA A 150 -7.99 4.30 -6.49
C ALA A 150 -8.66 4.38 -7.87
N PRO A 151 -8.25 3.54 -8.84
CA PRO A 151 -8.96 3.45 -10.11
C PRO A 151 -10.38 2.93 -9.88
N SER A 152 -11.33 3.42 -10.67
CA SER A 152 -12.70 2.93 -10.61
C SER A 152 -12.77 1.46 -11.00
N ILE A 153 -13.47 0.65 -10.19
CA ILE A 153 -13.68 -0.78 -10.49
C ILE A 153 -14.42 -0.96 -11.83
N SER A 154 -15.28 -0.01 -12.19
CA SER A 154 -16.01 -0.03 -13.47
C SER A 154 -15.09 0.10 -14.70
N SER A 155 -13.85 0.57 -14.54
CA SER A 155 -12.87 0.67 -15.63
C SER A 155 -12.30 -0.70 -16.02
N PHE A 156 -12.40 -1.71 -15.16
CA PHE A 156 -11.87 -3.05 -15.41
C PHE A 156 -12.91 -3.98 -16.06
N THR A 157 -13.37 -3.60 -17.26
CA THR A 157 -14.46 -4.30 -17.96
C THR A 157 -14.07 -5.64 -18.57
N ASN A 158 -12.78 -5.88 -18.81
CA ASN A 158 -12.30 -7.11 -19.47
C ASN A 158 -12.17 -8.27 -18.49
N PHE A 159 -11.79 -7.98 -17.24
CA PHE A 159 -11.65 -9.01 -16.21
C PHE A 159 -11.65 -8.38 -14.82
N ASN A 160 -12.39 -8.96 -13.89
CA ASN A 160 -12.37 -8.60 -12.48
C ASN A 160 -12.54 -9.87 -11.64
N ARG A 161 -11.47 -10.28 -10.94
CA ARG A 161 -11.50 -11.47 -10.09
C ARG A 161 -10.52 -11.34 -8.95
N TRP A 162 -10.94 -11.78 -7.78
CA TRP A 162 -10.05 -12.14 -6.69
C TRP A 162 -10.14 -13.64 -6.40
N ARG A 163 -9.07 -14.24 -5.88
CA ARG A 163 -9.01 -15.64 -5.48
C ARG A 163 -8.21 -15.81 -4.20
N LEU A 164 -8.70 -16.66 -3.31
CA LEU A 164 -7.92 -17.26 -2.23
C LEU A 164 -7.79 -18.76 -2.52
N ILE A 165 -6.57 -19.23 -2.67
CA ILE A 165 -6.23 -20.59 -3.07
C ILE A 165 -5.62 -21.33 -1.88
N PHE A 166 -6.16 -22.51 -1.59
CA PHE A 166 -5.74 -23.42 -0.53
C PHE A 166 -5.09 -24.68 -1.09
N GLY A 167 -4.20 -25.29 -0.32
CA GLY A 167 -3.55 -26.55 -0.66
C GLY A 167 -2.36 -26.40 -1.62
N PRO A 168 -1.75 -27.52 -2.03
CA PRO A 168 -0.50 -27.53 -2.77
C PRO A 168 -0.64 -26.98 -4.19
N GLU A 169 0.50 -26.69 -4.80
CA GLU A 169 0.57 -26.32 -6.21
C GLU A 169 0.04 -27.43 -7.14
N GLY A 170 -0.58 -27.02 -8.25
CA GLY A 170 -1.22 -27.93 -9.21
C GLY A 170 -2.59 -28.49 -8.79
N ASN A 171 -2.95 -28.47 -7.50
CA ASN A 171 -4.23 -29.02 -7.01
C ASN A 171 -4.98 -28.08 -6.06
N GLY A 172 -4.79 -26.78 -6.22
CA GLY A 172 -5.32 -25.75 -5.33
C GLY A 172 -6.84 -25.67 -5.33
N LYS A 173 -7.44 -25.55 -4.14
CA LYS A 173 -8.88 -25.33 -3.95
C LYS A 173 -9.13 -23.86 -3.79
N VAL A 174 -10.17 -23.34 -4.42
CA VAL A 174 -10.33 -21.89 -4.57
C VAL A 174 -11.63 -21.38 -3.97
N VAL A 175 -11.53 -20.26 -3.27
CA VAL A 175 -12.62 -19.32 -3.02
C VAL A 175 -12.39 -18.13 -3.93
N ARG A 176 -13.40 -17.68 -4.67
CA ARG A 176 -13.26 -16.55 -5.59
C ARG A 176 -14.52 -15.71 -5.69
N GLY A 177 -14.33 -14.49 -6.14
CA GLY A 177 -15.38 -13.53 -6.43
C GLY A 177 -14.87 -12.39 -7.29
N THR A 178 -15.59 -11.28 -7.25
CA THR A 178 -15.26 -10.03 -7.93
C THR A 178 -15.03 -8.93 -6.89
N ILE A 179 -14.14 -7.99 -7.21
CA ILE A 179 -13.96 -6.77 -6.41
C ILE A 179 -15.10 -5.83 -6.76
N THR A 180 -15.77 -5.24 -5.78
CA THR A 180 -16.90 -4.34 -5.96
C THR A 180 -16.55 -2.89 -5.63
N SER A 181 -15.57 -2.67 -4.75
CA SER A 181 -15.05 -1.33 -4.42
C SER A 181 -13.56 -1.38 -4.11
N LEU A 182 -12.87 -0.30 -4.48
CA LEU A 182 -11.47 -0.04 -4.19
C LEU A 182 -11.34 1.43 -3.76
N THR A 183 -10.66 1.66 -2.65
CA THR A 183 -10.41 3.01 -2.12
C THR A 183 -8.94 3.13 -1.73
N ALA A 184 -8.30 4.24 -2.10
CA ALA A 184 -6.91 4.50 -1.77
C ALA A 184 -6.86 5.52 -0.62
N VAL A 185 -6.07 5.20 0.40
CA VAL A 185 -5.78 6.09 1.52
C VAL A 185 -4.27 6.30 1.52
N PRO A 186 -3.78 7.40 0.94
CA PRO A 186 -2.40 7.81 1.13
C PRO A 186 -2.14 8.01 2.63
N LEU A 187 -1.03 7.50 3.15
CA LEU A 187 -0.66 7.78 4.53
C LEU A 187 -0.50 9.31 4.69
N PRO A 188 -1.22 9.98 5.61
CA PRO A 188 -1.14 11.44 5.70
C PRO A 188 0.29 11.85 6.06
N THR A 189 0.98 12.50 5.13
CA THR A 189 2.31 13.09 5.35
C THR A 189 2.29 14.03 6.55
N ALA A 190 1.12 14.61 6.85
CA ALA A 190 0.86 15.43 8.02
C ALA A 190 1.12 14.71 9.36
N VAL A 191 0.94 13.39 9.49
CA VAL A 191 1.24 12.66 10.74
C VAL A 191 2.74 12.62 10.99
N LEU A 192 3.53 12.40 9.94
CA LEU A 192 4.99 12.46 10.02
C LEU A 192 5.49 13.89 10.28
N LEU A 193 4.88 14.88 9.61
CA LEU A 193 5.24 16.29 9.79
C LEU A 193 4.85 16.80 11.19
N PHE A 194 3.71 16.36 11.71
CA PHE A 194 3.25 16.67 13.07
C PHE A 194 4.15 15.98 14.11
N GLY A 195 4.51 14.71 13.89
CA GLY A 195 5.45 14.00 14.75
C GLY A 195 6.84 14.66 14.79
N ALA A 196 7.40 14.99 13.62
CA ALA A 196 8.68 15.70 13.52
C ALA A 196 8.60 17.10 14.15
N GLY A 197 7.50 17.82 13.92
CA GLY A 197 7.24 19.13 14.51
C GLY A 197 7.16 19.08 16.05
N LEU A 198 6.51 18.07 16.61
CA LEU A 198 6.39 17.90 18.06
C LEU A 198 7.74 17.58 18.72
N VAL A 199 8.58 16.75 18.08
CA VAL A 199 9.95 16.47 18.55
C VAL A 199 10.82 17.73 18.49
N ALA A 200 10.73 18.50 17.41
CA ALA A 200 11.45 19.78 17.29
C ALA A 200 11.03 20.77 18.39
N LEU A 201 9.72 20.88 18.67
CA LEU A 201 9.18 21.77 19.70
C LEU A 201 9.56 21.33 21.12
N ALA A 202 9.57 20.02 21.40
CA ALA A 202 10.03 19.48 22.67
C ALA A 202 11.53 19.75 22.91
N GLY A 203 12.36 19.64 21.86
CA GLY A 203 13.78 19.99 21.91
C GLY A 203 14.02 21.48 22.18
N LEU A 204 13.27 22.37 21.51
CA LEU A 204 13.33 23.82 21.72
C LEU A 204 12.82 24.24 23.10
N GLY A 205 11.78 23.60 23.61
CA GLY A 205 11.24 23.85 24.96
C GLY A 205 12.24 23.50 26.08
N ALA A 206 13.00 22.40 25.93
CA ALA A 206 14.00 21.96 26.90
C ALA A 206 15.25 22.85 26.94
N GLY A 207 15.67 23.43 25.80
CA GLY A 207 16.79 24.37 25.73
C GLY A 207 16.51 25.70 26.45
N SER A 208 15.29 26.24 26.31
CA SER A 208 14.91 27.53 26.93
C SER A 208 14.89 27.49 28.46
N ARG A 209 14.56 26.34 29.06
CA ARG A 209 14.57 26.15 30.53
C ARG A 209 15.98 25.99 31.11
N ARG A 210 16.94 25.49 30.34
CA ARG A 210 18.35 25.40 30.78
C ARG A 210 19.05 26.76 30.79
N GLN A 211 18.76 27.65 29.83
CA GLN A 211 19.32 29.00 29.85
C GLN A 211 18.87 29.83 31.06
N ARG A 212 17.63 29.66 31.55
CA ARG A 212 17.18 30.36 32.77
C ARG A 212 17.86 29.87 34.06
N LYS A 213 18.39 28.65 34.08
CA LYS A 213 19.12 28.14 35.27
C LYS A 213 20.56 28.63 35.37
N ASN A 214 21.18 29.07 34.26
CA ASN A 214 22.57 29.57 34.26
C ASN A 214 22.68 31.10 34.32
N SER A 215 21.57 31.83 34.41
CA SER A 215 21.53 33.31 34.50
C SER A 215 21.42 33.84 35.94
N LEU A 216 21.55 32.98 36.95
CA LEU A 216 21.47 33.32 38.38
C LEU A 216 22.74 32.91 39.14
N ALA A 217 23.91 33.05 38.52
CA ALA A 217 25.21 32.97 39.19
C ALA A 217 26.02 34.22 38.86
#